data_AF-A0A3B0A4K9-F1
#
_entry.id   AF-A0A3B0A4K9-F1
#
_cell.length_a   1.000
_cell.length_b   1.000
_cell.length_c   1.000
_cell.angle_alpha   90.00
_cell.angle_beta   90.00
_cell.angle_gamma   90.00
#
_symmetry.space_group_name_H-M   'P 1'
#
loop_
_entity.id
_entity.type
_entity.pdbx_description
1 polymer ?
#
loop_
_entity_poly.entity_id
_entity_poly.type
_entity_poly.pdbx_seq_one_letter_code
_entity_poly.pdbx_strand_id
1 'polypeptide(L)' 'MAPVSAVLPVLLLVLAGVLVGGVWSLYRQGAPRGAVVTTALMAVLATVGGVLWLLPGGGQ' A
#
# COMPACT_ATOMS: atom_id res chain seq x y z
N MET A 1 1.09 4.52 -24.39
CA MET A 1 0.25 5.20 -23.39
C MET A 1 -0.92 4.27 -23.08
N ALA A 2 -0.79 3.42 -22.06
CA ALA A 2 -1.87 2.51 -21.70
C ALA A 2 -3.01 3.33 -21.07
N PRO A 3 -4.28 3.08 -21.43
CA PRO A 3 -5.41 3.77 -20.81
C PRO A 3 -5.48 3.34 -19.35
N VAL A 4 -4.99 4.18 -18.44
CA VAL A 4 -5.00 3.92 -17.01
C VAL A 4 -6.43 4.08 -16.49
N SER A 5 -7.20 3.02 -16.60
CA SER A 5 -8.49 2.86 -15.96
C SER A 5 -8.35 3.15 -14.46
N ALA A 6 -9.24 3.97 -13.90
CA ALA A 6 -9.29 4.37 -12.49
C ALA A 6 -9.28 3.20 -11.46
N VAL A 7 -9.35 1.96 -11.95
CA VAL A 7 -9.13 0.70 -11.24
C VAL A 7 -7.74 0.60 -10.60
N LEU A 8 -6.68 1.10 -11.25
CA LEU A 8 -5.30 0.97 -10.76
C LEU A 8 -5.06 1.63 -9.38
N PRO A 9 -5.41 2.91 -9.15
CA PRO A 9 -5.22 3.54 -7.84
C PRO A 9 -6.10 2.91 -6.75
N VAL A 10 -7.31 2.47 -7.09
CA VAL A 10 -8.19 1.76 -6.16
C VAL A 10 -7.57 0.44 -5.72
N LEU A 11 -6.97 -0.33 -6.64
CA LEU A 11 -6.23 -1.55 -6.31
C LEU A 11 -5.06 -1.29 -5.37
N LEU A 12 -4.28 -0.22 -5.60
CA LEU A 12 -3.17 0.16 -4.73
C LEU A 12 -3.65 0.52 -3.31
N LEU A 13 -4.80 1.20 -3.19
CA LEU A 13 -5.37 1.57 -1.90
C LEU A 13 -5.90 0.35 -1.13
N VAL A 14 -6.59 -0.56 -1.82
CA VAL A 14 -7.03 -1.84 -1.23
C VAL A 14 -5.82 -2.66 -0.78
N LEU A 15 -4.78 -2.76 -1.62
CA LEU A 15 -3.54 -3.46 -1.29
C LEU A 15 -2.86 -2.84 -0.05
N ALA A 16 -2.84 -1.51 0.06
CA ALA A 16 -2.32 -0.80 1.23
C ALA A 16 -3.10 -1.20 2.51
N GLY A 17 -4.44 -1.26 2.46
CA GLY A 17 -5.26 -1.73 3.57
C GLY A 17 -4.95 -3.19 3.96
N VAL A 18 -4.78 -4.08 2.98
CA VAL A 18 -4.38 -5.49 3.21
C VAL A 18 -3.00 -5.58 3.86
N LEU A 19 -2.02 -4.78 3.40
CA LEU A 19 -0.68 -4.72 3.97
C LEU A 19 -0.71 -4.24 5.43
N VAL A 20 -1.49 -3.21 5.75
CA VAL A 20 -1.67 -2.72 7.14
C VAL A 20 -2.29 -3.81 8.03
N GLY A 21 -3.29 -4.53 7.54
CA GLY A 21 -3.88 -5.67 8.25
C GLY A 21 -2.89 -6.83 8.45
N GLY A 22 -2.05 -7.11 7.46
CA GLY A 22 -0.99 -8.11 7.52
C GLY A 22 0.08 -7.78 8.57
N VAL A 23 0.50 -6.51 8.67
CA VAL A 23 1.42 -6.02 9.70
C VAL A 23 0.84 -6.23 11.10
N TRP A 24 -0.43 -5.88 11.32
CA TRP A 24 -1.10 -6.07 12.61
C TRP A 24 -1.21 -7.55 12.99
N SER A 25 -1.48 -8.41 12.01
CA SER A 25 -1.52 -9.87 12.19
C SER A 25 -0.15 -10.44 12.58
N LEU A 26 0.92 -10.04 11.88
CA LEU A 26 2.30 -10.43 12.19
C LEU A 26 2.75 -9.94 13.57
N TYR A 27 2.38 -8.70 13.92
CA TYR A 27 2.68 -8.11 15.22
C TYR A 27 2.03 -8.90 16.36
N ARG A 28 0.75 -9.29 16.20
CA ARG A 28 0.07 -10.15 17.20
C ARG A 28 0.63 -11.56 17.28
N GLN A 29 1.14 -12.10 16.18
CA GLN A 29 1.73 -13.44 16.14
C GLN A 29 3.15 -13.50 16.74
N GLY A 30 3.71 -12.37 17.19
CA GLY A 30 5.09 -12.32 17.68
C GLY A 30 6.12 -12.60 16.59
N ALA A 31 5.75 -12.37 15.33
CA ALA A 31 6.60 -12.61 14.17
C ALA A 31 7.93 -11.81 14.28
N PRO A 32 9.02 -12.31 13.70
CA PRO A 32 10.32 -11.65 13.77
C PRO A 32 10.20 -10.20 13.30
N ARG A 33 10.76 -9.29 14.11
CA ARG A 33 10.65 -7.82 13.93
C ARG A 33 11.00 -7.37 12.51
N GLY A 34 11.94 -8.05 11.85
CA GLY A 34 12.30 -7.79 10.45
C GLY A 34 11.14 -7.94 9.47
N ALA A 35 10.32 -8.98 9.59
CA ALA A 35 9.17 -9.22 8.71
C ALA A 35 8.03 -8.21 8.93
N VAL A 36 7.84 -7.78 10.19
CA VAL A 36 6.87 -6.73 10.53
C VAL A 36 7.30 -5.39 9.91
N VAL A 37 8.59 -5.04 10.05
CA VAL A 37 9.15 -3.77 9.55
C VAL A 37 9.12 -3.71 8.02
N THR A 38 9.51 -4.78 7.31
CA THR A 38 9.50 -4.79 5.84
C THR A 38 8.08 -4.67 5.27
N THR A 39 7.11 -5.36 5.89
CA THR A 39 5.70 -5.28 5.49
C THR A 39 5.11 -3.90 5.77
N ALA A 40 5.46 -3.29 6.90
CA ALA A 40 5.06 -1.93 7.23
C ALA A 40 5.64 -0.90 6.25
N LEU A 41 6.91 -1.08 5.85
CA LEU A 41 7.55 -0.22 4.86
C LEU A 41 6.82 -0.27 3.50
N MET A 42 6.45 -1.47 3.04
CA MET A 42 5.66 -1.67 1.83
C MET A 42 4.28 -1.03 1.92
N ALA A 43 3.61 -1.15 3.08
CA ALA A 43 2.32 -0.50 3.33
C ALA A 43 2.41 1.03 3.18
N VAL A 44 3.46 1.63 3.76
CA VAL A 44 3.70 3.08 3.67
C VAL A 44 3.96 3.51 2.23
N LEU A 45 4.84 2.81 1.50
CA LEU A 45 5.14 3.12 0.09
C LEU A 45 3.90 3.02 -0.80
N ALA A 46 3.08 1.99 -0.62
CA ALA A 46 1.83 1.81 -1.36
C ALA A 46 0.81 2.91 -1.05
N THR A 47 0.70 3.32 0.23
CA THR A 47 -0.18 4.42 0.65
C THR A 47 0.27 5.74 0.05
N VAL A 48 1.57 6.05 0.12
CA VAL A 48 2.14 7.29 -0.44
C VAL A 48 1.98 7.31 -1.96
N GLY A 49 2.28 6.21 -2.66
CA GLY A 49 2.09 6.09 -4.10
C GLY A 49 0.62 6.22 -4.52
N GLY A 50 -0.31 5.57 -3.81
CA GLY A 50 -1.74 5.67 -4.07
C GLY A 50 -2.30 7.08 -3.82
N VAL A 51 -1.91 7.73 -2.72
CA VAL A 51 -2.33 9.10 -2.39
C VAL A 51 -1.75 10.11 -3.37
N LEU A 52 -0.47 9.98 -3.75
CA LEU A 52 0.17 10.85 -4.75
C LEU A 52 -0.50 10.74 -6.12
N TRP A 53 -1.01 9.56 -6.47
CA TRP A 53 -1.71 9.35 -7.74
C TRP A 53 -3.16 9.86 -7.72
N LEU A 54 -3.77 9.96 -6.53
CA LEU A 54 -5.10 10.54 -6.32
C LEU A 54 -5.08 12.07 -6.20
N LEU A 55 -3.90 12.69 -6.02
CA LEU A 55 -3.77 14.15 -6.08
C LEU A 55 -4.03 14.63 -7.51
N PRO A 56 -4.92 15.63 -7.71
CA PRO A 56 -5.19 16.19 -9.03
C PRO A 56 -3.92 16.86 -9.58
N GLY A 57 -3.21 16.13 -10.44
CA GLY A 57 -1.90 16.50 -11.00
C GLY A 57 -0.96 15.32 -11.26
N GLY A 58 -1.21 14.14 -10.68
CA GLY A 58 -0.34 12.95 -10.82
C GLY A 58 -0.63 12.02 -12.01
N GLY A 59 -1.63 12.36 -12.83
CA GLY A 59 -2.08 11.55 -13.97
C GLY A 59 -1.76 12.16 -15.33
N GLN A 60 -0.47 12.28 -15.67
CA GLN A 60 -0.04 12.54 -17.05
C GLN A 60 0.62 11.31 -17.65
#